data_AF-A0A349EQQ5-F1
#
_entry.id   AF-A0A349EQQ5-F1
#
_cell.length_a   1.000
_cell.length_b   1.000
_cell.length_c   1.000
_cell.angle_alpha   90.00
_cell.angle_beta   90.00
_cell.angle_gamma   90.00
#
_symmetry.space_group_name_H-M   'P 1'
#
loop_
_entity.id
_entity.type
_entity.pdbx_description
1 polymer ?
#
loop_
_entity_poly.entity_id
_entity_poly.type
_entity_poly.pdbx_seq_one_letter_code
_entity_poly.pdbx_strand_id
1 'polypeptide(L)'
;MKRTASIRLLLIFCIVVTAMAFPGPANSATFDPVKLTTDLNALVTQGNTLVSQMSQITLTSTNMSTALATFETSVVSYLNAVGTAFKTVQDAVGTTTFSVTSDMLNALQNLATIQATLGSGLLDLSRVIATLSSSTTLTTLQSSLTAMLRLSDDIGVMADRILEMADKILIMADNIGLMADRIIATQVIQSDNLKVVTDAVLQTQLNTILLIALLSA
;
A
#
# COMPACT_ATOMS: atom_id res chain seq x y z
N MET A 1 64.67 1.71 -39.46
CA MET A 1 63.86 2.79 -38.85
C MET A 1 62.36 2.46 -38.85
N LYS A 2 61.94 1.33 -38.25
CA LYS A 2 60.53 0.84 -38.26
C LYS A 2 59.96 0.54 -36.86
N ARG A 3 60.59 1.01 -35.78
CA ARG A 3 60.20 0.68 -34.39
C ARG A 3 59.39 1.76 -33.65
N THR A 4 59.24 2.96 -34.23
CA THR A 4 58.47 4.06 -33.61
C THR A 4 57.00 4.12 -34.05
N ALA A 5 56.61 3.43 -35.12
CA ALA A 5 55.22 3.37 -35.59
C ALA A 5 54.35 2.37 -34.80
N SER A 6 54.92 1.23 -34.37
CA SER A 6 54.17 0.17 -33.66
C SER A 6 53.80 0.53 -32.22
N ILE A 7 54.56 1.43 -31.57
CA ILE A 7 54.27 1.88 -30.19
C ILE A 7 53.13 2.91 -30.17
N ARG A 8 53.01 3.76 -31.21
CA ARG A 8 51.88 4.70 -31.34
C ARG A 8 50.57 3.99 -31.71
N LEU A 9 50.64 2.89 -32.46
CA LEU A 9 49.45 2.09 -32.80
C LEU A 9 48.93 1.28 -31.59
N LEU A 10 49.82 0.82 -30.71
CA LEU A 10 49.43 0.08 -29.49
C LEU A 10 48.85 1.00 -28.40
N LEU A 11 49.35 2.23 -28.25
CA LEU A 11 48.83 3.20 -27.29
C LEU A 11 47.47 3.78 -27.70
N ILE A 12 47.21 3.94 -28.99
CA ILE A 12 45.89 4.39 -29.50
C ILE A 12 44.84 3.27 -29.34
N PHE A 13 45.23 2.00 -29.48
CA PHE A 13 44.30 0.89 -29.26
C PHE A 13 43.97 0.64 -27.77
N CYS A 14 44.87 0.99 -26.85
CA CYS A 14 44.62 0.81 -25.41
C CYS A 14 43.75 1.92 -24.79
N ILE A 15 43.74 3.13 -25.38
CA ILE A 15 42.91 4.25 -24.92
C ILE A 15 41.48 4.18 -25.47
N VAL A 16 41.23 3.47 -26.58
CA VAL A 16 39.89 3.34 -27.17
C VAL A 16 39.07 2.18 -26.57
N VAL A 17 39.67 1.30 -25.77
CA VAL A 17 38.95 0.18 -25.12
C VAL A 17 38.53 0.51 -23.67
N THR A 18 38.91 1.66 -23.11
CA THR A 18 38.59 2.04 -21.71
C THR A 18 37.63 3.23 -21.55
N ALA A 19 37.12 3.78 -22.66
CA ALA A 19 35.85 4.49 -22.67
C ALA A 19 34.87 3.55 -23.39
N MET A 20 33.84 2.95 -22.81
CA MET A 20 32.82 3.52 -21.95
C MET A 20 32.17 2.34 -21.20
N ALA A 21 32.64 2.04 -20.00
CA ALA A 21 31.86 1.31 -19.02
C ALA A 21 31.67 2.24 -17.82
N PHE A 22 31.08 3.40 -18.09
CA PHE A 22 30.21 3.95 -17.06
C PHE A 22 29.18 2.84 -16.81
N PRO A 23 28.95 2.39 -15.56
CA PRO A 23 27.62 1.91 -15.24
C PRO A 23 26.72 3.10 -15.60
N GLY A 24 26.09 3.03 -16.78
CA GLY A 24 25.00 3.93 -17.09
C GLY A 24 24.07 3.91 -15.88
N PRO A 25 23.45 5.05 -15.51
CA PRO A 25 22.45 5.03 -14.46
C PRO A 25 21.55 3.85 -14.76
N ALA A 26 21.55 2.87 -13.84
CA ALA A 26 20.86 1.61 -13.99
C ALA A 26 19.52 1.94 -14.62
N ASN A 27 19.28 1.42 -15.84
CA ASN A 27 18.11 1.75 -16.67
C ASN A 27 16.96 2.10 -15.74
N SER A 28 16.65 3.39 -15.62
CA SER A 28 15.41 3.80 -14.97
C SER A 28 14.38 3.11 -15.82
N ALA A 29 13.81 2.02 -15.31
CA ALA A 29 12.91 1.19 -16.09
C ALA A 29 11.85 2.15 -16.63
N THR A 30 11.85 2.35 -17.96
CA THR A 30 10.93 3.27 -18.59
C THR A 30 9.54 2.92 -18.07
N PHE A 31 8.86 3.90 -17.49
CA PHE A 31 7.53 3.68 -16.94
C PHE A 31 6.64 3.01 -17.98
N ASP A 32 6.09 1.85 -17.62
CA ASP A 32 5.25 1.05 -18.50
C ASP A 32 3.79 1.06 -17.98
N PRO A 33 2.88 1.77 -18.67
CA PRO A 33 1.46 1.83 -18.30
C PRO A 33 0.77 0.44 -18.28
N VAL A 34 1.24 -0.52 -19.10
CA VAL A 34 0.70 -1.88 -19.13
C VAL A 34 1.12 -2.65 -17.89
N LYS A 35 2.39 -2.49 -17.49
CA LYS A 35 2.89 -3.03 -16.23
C LYS A 35 2.15 -2.43 -15.04
N LEU A 36 1.93 -1.10 -15.01
CA LEU A 36 1.15 -0.46 -13.95
C LEU A 36 -0.27 -1.05 -13.86
N THR A 37 -0.95 -1.23 -14.99
CA THR A 37 -2.28 -1.86 -15.03
C THR A 37 -2.25 -3.26 -14.44
N THR A 38 -1.21 -4.03 -14.74
CA THR A 38 -1.02 -5.39 -14.21
C THR A 38 -0.79 -5.36 -12.69
N ASP A 39 0.09 -4.46 -12.23
CA ASP A 39 0.40 -4.29 -10.81
C ASP A 39 -0.85 -3.88 -10.02
N LEU A 40 -1.65 -2.94 -10.54
CA LEU A 40 -2.91 -2.52 -9.91
C LEU A 40 -3.92 -3.68 -9.82
N ASN A 41 -4.06 -4.50 -10.86
CA ASN A 41 -4.93 -5.68 -10.83
C ASN A 41 -4.43 -6.75 -9.84
N ALA A 42 -3.11 -6.92 -9.73
CA ALA A 42 -2.51 -7.80 -8.72
C ALA A 42 -2.79 -7.28 -7.30
N LEU A 43 -2.77 -5.97 -7.08
CA LEU A 43 -3.16 -5.36 -5.80
C LEU A 43 -4.65 -5.57 -5.50
N VAL A 44 -5.54 -5.46 -6.50
CA VAL A 44 -6.97 -5.75 -6.30
C VAL A 44 -7.16 -7.21 -5.87
N THR A 45 -6.45 -8.13 -6.51
CA THR A 45 -6.52 -9.57 -6.18
C THR A 45 -6.02 -9.85 -4.76
N GLN A 46 -4.88 -9.27 -4.38
CA GLN A 46 -4.34 -9.38 -3.03
C GLN A 46 -5.27 -8.76 -1.99
N GLY A 47 -5.83 -7.58 -2.28
CA GLY A 47 -6.75 -6.90 -1.39
C GLY A 47 -8.07 -7.68 -1.19
N ASN A 48 -8.61 -8.28 -2.24
CA ASN A 48 -9.77 -9.19 -2.12
C ASN A 48 -9.45 -10.44 -1.30
N THR A 49 -8.22 -10.95 -1.40
CA THR A 49 -7.76 -12.07 -0.55
C THR A 49 -7.72 -11.64 0.92
N LEU A 50 -7.22 -10.44 1.21
CA LEU A 50 -7.17 -9.88 2.55
C LEU A 50 -8.57 -9.64 3.14
N VAL A 51 -9.51 -9.09 2.34
CA VAL A 51 -10.92 -8.94 2.73
C VAL A 51 -11.54 -10.32 3.06
N SER A 52 -11.28 -11.33 2.23
CA SER A 52 -11.73 -12.70 2.49
C SER A 52 -11.14 -13.25 3.80
N GLN A 53 -9.83 -13.10 4.01
CA GLN A 53 -9.18 -13.50 5.26
C GLN A 53 -9.82 -12.82 6.46
N MET A 54 -10.04 -11.50 6.40
CA MET A 54 -10.67 -10.73 7.46
C MET A 54 -12.08 -11.23 7.79
N SER A 55 -12.90 -11.51 6.76
CA SER A 55 -14.27 -12.03 6.93
C SER A 55 -14.33 -13.41 7.60
N GLN A 56 -13.24 -14.16 7.55
CA GLN A 56 -13.11 -15.49 8.16
C GLN A 56 -12.57 -15.43 9.59
N ILE A 57 -12.11 -14.27 10.07
CA ILE A 57 -11.61 -14.12 11.43
C ILE A 57 -12.77 -14.25 12.41
N THR A 58 -12.75 -15.32 13.20
CA THR A 58 -13.62 -15.50 14.36
C THR A 58 -12.79 -15.38 15.63
N LEU A 59 -12.97 -14.27 16.35
CA LEU A 59 -12.25 -14.01 17.59
C LEU A 59 -12.88 -14.74 18.78
N THR A 60 -12.05 -15.30 19.63
CA THR A 60 -12.36 -15.89 20.94
C THR A 60 -11.38 -15.35 21.98
N SER A 61 -11.69 -15.56 23.27
CA SER A 61 -10.80 -15.18 24.38
C SER A 61 -9.41 -15.82 24.33
N THR A 62 -9.24 -16.91 23.57
CA THR A 62 -7.98 -17.65 23.49
C THR A 62 -7.23 -17.45 22.18
N ASN A 63 -7.90 -17.07 21.08
CA ASN A 63 -7.27 -16.97 19.77
C ASN A 63 -7.04 -15.54 19.28
N MET A 64 -7.66 -14.53 19.92
CA MET A 64 -7.71 -13.17 19.36
C MET A 64 -6.33 -12.56 19.11
N SER A 65 -5.34 -12.82 19.98
CA SER A 65 -3.99 -12.31 19.79
C SER A 65 -3.30 -12.95 18.59
N THR A 66 -3.42 -14.26 18.42
CA THR A 66 -2.77 -15.00 17.32
C THR A 66 -3.46 -14.72 15.98
N ALA A 67 -4.79 -14.66 15.98
CA ALA A 67 -5.58 -14.36 14.79
C ALA A 67 -5.27 -12.96 14.25
N LEU A 68 -5.24 -11.96 15.13
CA LEU A 68 -4.92 -10.58 14.74
C LEU A 68 -3.47 -10.41 14.30
N ALA A 69 -2.50 -11.07 14.95
CA ALA A 69 -1.09 -11.04 14.52
C ALA A 69 -0.88 -11.69 13.13
N THR A 70 -1.61 -12.78 12.83
CA THR A 70 -1.58 -13.41 11.51
C THR A 70 -2.17 -12.51 10.44
N PHE A 71 -3.29 -11.85 10.77
CA PHE A 71 -3.92 -10.89 9.88
C PHE A 71 -3.02 -9.67 9.64
N GLU A 72 -2.39 -9.12 10.69
CA GLU A 72 -1.41 -8.03 10.60
C GLU A 72 -0.28 -8.35 9.63
N THR A 73 0.26 -9.56 9.68
CA THR A 73 1.30 -9.99 8.72
C THR A 73 0.82 -9.91 7.27
N SER A 74 -0.45 -10.26 7.02
CA SER A 74 -1.05 -10.20 5.69
C SER A 74 -1.31 -8.74 5.25
N VAL A 75 -1.75 -7.89 6.19
CA VAL A 75 -1.92 -6.44 5.96
C VAL A 75 -0.59 -5.77 5.62
N VAL A 76 0.48 -6.05 6.38
CA VAL A 76 1.82 -5.50 6.13
C VAL A 76 2.36 -5.92 4.76
N SER A 77 2.16 -7.19 4.37
CA SER A 77 2.53 -7.67 3.03
C SER A 77 1.80 -6.86 1.95
N TYR A 78 0.50 -6.64 2.13
CA TYR A 78 -0.30 -5.86 1.20
C TYR A 78 0.11 -4.38 1.16
N LEU A 79 0.37 -3.75 2.30
CA LEU A 79 0.88 -2.37 2.42
C LEU A 79 2.20 -2.20 1.66
N ASN A 80 3.10 -3.18 1.73
CA ASN A 80 4.37 -3.17 0.99
C ASN A 80 4.15 -3.27 -0.53
N ALA A 81 3.20 -4.10 -0.97
CA ALA A 81 2.83 -4.19 -2.37
C ALA A 81 2.23 -2.86 -2.88
N VAL A 82 1.31 -2.25 -2.12
CA VAL A 82 0.76 -0.91 -2.41
C VAL A 82 1.88 0.13 -2.47
N GLY A 83 2.82 0.09 -1.52
CA GLY A 83 3.98 0.98 -1.49
C GLY A 83 4.88 0.84 -2.72
N THR A 84 5.03 -0.37 -3.26
CA THR A 84 5.82 -0.62 -4.48
C THR A 84 5.15 -0.02 -5.71
N ALA A 85 3.83 -0.21 -5.86
CA ALA A 85 3.07 0.41 -6.95
C ALA A 85 3.09 1.95 -6.83
N PHE A 86 2.91 2.47 -5.61
CA PHE A 86 3.02 3.90 -5.32
C PHE A 86 4.36 4.47 -5.74
N LYS A 87 5.46 3.80 -5.38
CA LYS A 87 6.82 4.24 -5.75
C LYS A 87 7.02 4.24 -7.27
N THR A 88 6.50 3.23 -7.96
CA THR A 88 6.54 3.15 -9.43
C THR A 88 5.84 4.34 -10.08
N VAL A 89 4.65 4.69 -9.59
CA VAL A 89 3.91 5.87 -10.06
C VAL A 89 4.65 7.16 -9.70
N GLN A 90 5.15 7.28 -8.47
CA GLN A 90 5.88 8.47 -8.00
C GLN A 90 7.12 8.77 -8.83
N ASP A 91 7.89 7.75 -9.19
CA ASP A 91 9.12 7.91 -9.97
C ASP A 91 8.86 8.30 -11.43
N ALA A 92 7.64 8.06 -11.93
CA ALA A 92 7.21 8.43 -13.27
C ALA A 92 6.66 9.88 -13.37
N VAL A 93 6.29 10.48 -12.23
CA VAL A 93 5.73 11.84 -12.22
C VAL A 93 6.73 12.84 -12.77
N GLY A 94 6.32 13.62 -13.77
CA GLY A 94 7.14 14.66 -14.40
C GLY A 94 8.15 14.13 -15.41
N THR A 95 8.25 12.81 -15.61
CA THR A 95 9.13 12.20 -16.61
C THR A 95 8.35 11.58 -17.77
N THR A 96 7.12 11.14 -17.53
CA THR A 96 6.24 10.51 -18.52
C THR A 96 4.80 11.02 -18.38
N THR A 97 4.09 11.10 -19.51
CA THR A 97 2.63 11.16 -19.55
C THR A 97 2.07 9.94 -20.31
N PHE A 98 0.83 9.56 -20.00
CA PHE A 98 0.20 8.41 -20.65
C PHE A 98 -1.33 8.54 -20.67
N SER A 99 -1.96 7.78 -21.57
CA SER A 99 -3.42 7.63 -21.54
C SER A 99 -3.85 6.69 -20.43
N VAL A 100 -4.54 7.22 -19.43
CA VAL A 100 -5.23 6.41 -18.42
C VAL A 100 -6.32 5.58 -19.08
N THR A 101 -6.35 4.29 -18.77
CA THR A 101 -7.31 3.32 -19.32
C THR A 101 -8.45 3.09 -18.34
N SER A 102 -9.60 2.65 -18.85
CA SER A 102 -10.73 2.26 -18.01
C SER A 102 -10.37 1.16 -17.00
N ASP A 103 -9.46 0.26 -17.35
CA ASP A 103 -8.99 -0.84 -16.48
C ASP A 103 -8.17 -0.32 -15.30
N MET A 104 -7.31 0.67 -15.51
CA MET A 104 -6.57 1.31 -14.41
C MET A 104 -7.53 2.00 -13.44
N LEU A 105 -8.54 2.71 -13.96
CA LEU A 105 -9.55 3.37 -13.12
C LEU A 105 -10.42 2.37 -12.35
N ASN A 106 -10.82 1.28 -13.00
CA ASN A 106 -11.55 0.20 -12.35
C ASN A 106 -10.72 -0.41 -11.22
N ALA A 107 -9.42 -0.61 -11.45
CA ALA A 107 -8.52 -1.13 -10.42
C ALA A 107 -8.37 -0.15 -9.25
N LEU A 108 -8.14 1.15 -9.50
CA LEU A 108 -8.09 2.17 -8.45
C LEU A 108 -9.39 2.25 -7.64
N GLN A 109 -10.54 2.19 -8.32
CA GLN A 109 -11.84 2.19 -7.65
C GLN A 109 -12.03 0.94 -6.78
N ASN A 110 -11.62 -0.24 -7.27
CA ASN A 110 -11.66 -1.48 -6.51
C ASN A 110 -10.72 -1.43 -5.30
N LEU A 111 -9.53 -0.85 -5.44
CA LEU A 111 -8.60 -0.65 -4.32
C LEU A 111 -9.24 0.24 -3.25
N ALA A 112 -9.90 1.33 -3.64
CA ALA A 112 -10.65 2.18 -2.71
C ALA A 112 -11.76 1.41 -1.99
N THR A 113 -12.54 0.59 -2.71
CA THR A 113 -13.59 -0.25 -2.10
C THR A 113 -13.02 -1.31 -1.14
N ILE A 114 -11.88 -1.90 -1.47
CA ILE A 114 -11.17 -2.85 -0.60
C ILE A 114 -10.77 -2.16 0.70
N GLN A 115 -10.17 -0.97 0.64
CA GLN A 115 -9.80 -0.23 1.85
C GLN A 115 -11.02 0.11 2.72
N ALA A 116 -12.13 0.52 2.10
CA ALA A 116 -13.41 0.75 2.80
C ALA A 116 -13.85 -0.49 3.59
N THR A 117 -13.79 -1.63 2.91
CA THR A 117 -14.20 -2.92 3.47
C THR A 117 -13.30 -3.30 4.64
N LEU A 118 -11.97 -3.18 4.48
CA LEU A 118 -10.99 -3.44 5.55
C LEU A 118 -11.22 -2.53 6.76
N GLY A 119 -11.48 -1.23 6.55
CA GLY A 119 -11.80 -0.28 7.61
C GLY A 119 -13.05 -0.68 8.40
N SER A 120 -14.13 -1.05 7.70
CA SER A 120 -15.36 -1.52 8.35
C SER A 120 -15.16 -2.84 9.12
N GLY A 121 -14.39 -3.78 8.57
CA GLY A 121 -14.10 -5.04 9.27
C GLY A 121 -13.24 -4.84 10.51
N LEU A 122 -12.33 -3.86 10.55
CA LEU A 122 -11.61 -3.51 11.77
C LEU A 122 -12.55 -2.97 12.86
N LEU A 123 -13.55 -2.17 12.50
CA LEU A 123 -14.57 -1.73 13.46
C LEU A 123 -15.32 -2.91 14.07
N ASP A 124 -15.72 -3.88 13.24
CA ASP A 124 -16.40 -5.08 13.69
C ASP A 124 -15.52 -5.93 14.60
N LEU A 125 -14.25 -6.16 14.24
CA LEU A 125 -13.28 -6.87 15.07
C LEU A 125 -13.05 -6.15 16.42
N SER A 126 -12.93 -4.83 16.42
CA SER A 126 -12.78 -4.01 17.63
C SER A 126 -13.99 -4.17 18.57
N ARG A 127 -15.20 -4.18 18.01
CA ARG A 127 -16.43 -4.45 18.76
C ARG A 127 -16.45 -5.84 19.36
N VAL A 128 -16.02 -6.86 18.61
CA VAL A 128 -15.94 -8.24 19.12
C VAL A 128 -14.92 -8.33 20.28
N ILE A 129 -13.75 -7.70 20.16
CA ILE A 129 -12.76 -7.64 21.25
C ILE A 129 -13.36 -7.00 22.51
N ALA A 130 -14.12 -5.90 22.36
CA ALA A 130 -14.79 -5.24 23.48
C ALA A 130 -15.78 -6.18 24.19
N THR A 131 -16.54 -7.00 23.44
CA THR A 131 -17.46 -7.98 24.03
C THR A 131 -16.75 -9.15 24.72
N LEU A 132 -15.55 -9.52 24.26
CA LEU A 132 -14.74 -10.60 24.83
C LEU A 132 -13.87 -10.14 26.01
N SER A 133 -13.79 -8.83 26.27
CA SER A 133 -12.88 -8.24 27.25
C SER A 133 -13.06 -8.81 28.67
N SER A 134 -14.29 -9.06 29.10
CA SER A 134 -14.62 -9.54 30.45
C SER A 134 -14.25 -11.01 30.70
N SER A 135 -14.01 -11.80 29.65
CA SER A 135 -13.68 -13.23 29.73
C SER A 135 -12.26 -13.54 29.24
N THR A 136 -11.45 -12.51 28.98
CA THR A 136 -10.11 -12.61 28.39
C THR A 136 -9.06 -12.12 29.38
N THR A 137 -7.85 -12.71 29.31
CA THR A 137 -6.74 -12.24 30.15
C THR A 137 -6.27 -10.86 29.73
N LEU A 138 -5.77 -10.08 30.70
CA LEU A 138 -5.24 -8.74 30.43
C LEU A 138 -4.16 -8.74 29.34
N THR A 139 -3.23 -9.69 29.40
CA THR A 139 -2.13 -9.80 28.43
C THR A 139 -2.64 -10.06 27.02
N THR A 140 -3.55 -11.01 26.85
CA THR A 140 -4.14 -11.31 25.52
C THR A 140 -4.88 -10.10 24.96
N LEU A 141 -5.63 -9.42 25.82
CA LEU A 141 -6.42 -8.26 25.44
C LEU A 141 -5.56 -7.05 25.03
N GLN A 142 -4.48 -6.77 25.78
CA GLN A 142 -3.50 -5.74 25.40
C GLN A 142 -2.82 -6.03 24.07
N SER A 143 -2.39 -7.27 23.84
CA SER A 143 -1.78 -7.68 22.57
C SER A 143 -2.75 -7.51 21.41
N SER A 144 -4.01 -7.91 21.57
CA SER A 144 -5.05 -7.75 20.55
C SER A 144 -5.36 -6.29 20.25
N LEU A 145 -5.48 -5.43 21.26
CA LEU A 145 -5.70 -4.00 21.06
C LEU A 145 -4.50 -3.34 20.37
N THR A 146 -3.28 -3.74 20.73
CA THR A 146 -2.06 -3.27 20.06
C THR A 146 -2.04 -3.66 18.58
N ALA A 147 -2.40 -4.90 18.27
CA ALA A 147 -2.52 -5.37 16.88
C ALA A 147 -3.59 -4.58 16.11
N MET A 148 -4.75 -4.29 16.73
CA MET A 148 -5.80 -3.47 16.11
C MET A 148 -5.33 -2.05 15.79
N LEU A 149 -4.56 -1.41 16.69
CA LEU A 149 -4.01 -0.08 16.44
C LEU A 149 -3.03 -0.10 15.27
N ARG A 150 -2.14 -1.10 15.21
CA ARG A 150 -1.18 -1.27 14.09
C ARG A 150 -1.89 -1.54 12.77
N LEU A 151 -2.87 -2.44 12.77
CA LEU A 151 -3.72 -2.72 11.60
C LEU A 151 -4.41 -1.45 11.08
N SER A 152 -4.94 -0.64 11.99
CA SER A 152 -5.63 0.60 11.63
C SER A 152 -4.65 1.64 11.05
N ASP A 153 -3.46 1.76 11.63
CA ASP A 153 -2.38 2.63 11.12
C ASP A 153 -1.93 2.19 9.72
N ASP A 154 -1.64 0.90 9.54
CA ASP A 154 -1.22 0.34 8.25
C ASP A 154 -2.30 0.54 7.16
N ILE A 155 -3.59 0.37 7.49
CA ILE A 155 -4.70 0.63 6.57
C ILE A 155 -4.84 2.12 6.26
N GLY A 156 -4.64 3.00 7.24
CA GLY A 156 -4.60 4.45 7.03
C GLY A 156 -3.49 4.84 6.05
N VAL A 157 -2.27 4.35 6.25
CA VAL A 157 -1.14 4.59 5.35
C VAL A 157 -1.40 4.03 3.95
N MET A 158 -2.09 2.88 3.82
CA MET A 158 -2.51 2.38 2.51
C MET A 158 -3.49 3.30 1.81
N ALA A 159 -4.49 3.81 2.53
CA ALA A 159 -5.47 4.75 1.99
C ALA A 159 -4.80 6.04 1.50
N ASP A 160 -3.91 6.63 2.30
CA ASP A 160 -3.15 7.83 1.90
C ASP A 160 -2.31 7.57 0.63
N ARG A 161 -1.63 6.42 0.56
CA ARG A 161 -0.82 6.07 -0.61
C ARG A 161 -1.66 5.86 -1.87
N ILE A 162 -2.84 5.27 -1.76
CA ILE A 162 -3.73 5.05 -2.91
C ILE A 162 -4.33 6.39 -3.37
N LEU A 163 -4.66 7.30 -2.46
CA LEU A 163 -5.08 8.68 -2.78
C LEU A 163 -4.00 9.42 -3.55
N GLU A 164 -2.80 9.47 -2.98
CA GLU A 164 -1.69 10.18 -3.61
C GLU A 164 -1.25 9.51 -4.92
N MET A 165 -1.39 8.17 -5.04
CA MET A 165 -1.18 7.47 -6.31
C MET A 165 -2.21 7.90 -7.37
N ALA A 166 -3.48 7.99 -7.00
CA ALA A 166 -4.55 8.42 -7.90
C ALA A 166 -4.32 9.86 -8.40
N ASP A 167 -3.91 10.76 -7.51
CA ASP A 167 -3.58 12.15 -7.85
C ASP A 167 -2.42 12.22 -8.83
N LYS A 168 -1.35 11.45 -8.57
CA LYS A 168 -0.19 11.39 -9.47
C LYS A 168 -0.53 10.82 -10.84
N ILE A 169 -1.38 9.79 -10.89
CA ILE A 169 -1.89 9.25 -12.15
C ILE A 169 -2.71 10.31 -12.90
N LEU A 170 -3.52 11.11 -12.21
CA LEU A 170 -4.28 12.20 -12.81
C LEU A 170 -3.37 13.27 -13.42
N ILE A 171 -2.29 13.64 -12.73
CA ILE A 171 -1.31 14.62 -13.23
C ILE A 171 -0.58 14.11 -14.48
N MET A 172 -0.35 12.79 -14.58
CA MET A 172 0.29 12.16 -15.74
C MET A 172 -0.68 11.80 -16.88
N ALA A 173 -1.98 12.01 -16.69
CA ALA A 173 -2.99 11.57 -17.65
C ALA A 173 -3.09 12.54 -18.84
N ASP A 174 -2.95 12.03 -20.07
CA ASP A 174 -3.14 12.84 -21.28
C ASP A 174 -4.63 13.10 -21.62
N ASN A 175 -5.53 12.26 -21.11
CA ASN A 175 -6.97 12.25 -21.44
C ASN A 175 -7.87 12.68 -20.25
N ILE A 176 -7.51 13.79 -19.59
CA ILE A 176 -8.09 14.25 -18.31
C ILE A 176 -9.63 14.42 -18.36
N GLY A 177 -10.20 14.98 -19.44
CA GLY A 177 -11.60 15.42 -19.46
C GLY A 177 -12.67 14.33 -19.29
N LEU A 178 -12.42 13.09 -19.73
CA LEU A 178 -13.37 11.95 -19.59
C LEU A 178 -13.08 11.09 -18.36
N MET A 179 -11.86 11.19 -17.82
CA MET A 179 -11.35 10.31 -16.77
C MET A 179 -11.27 10.99 -15.40
N ALA A 180 -11.24 12.32 -15.36
CA ALA A 180 -11.21 13.11 -14.14
C ALA A 180 -12.40 12.82 -13.23
N ASP A 181 -13.63 12.70 -13.76
CA ASP A 181 -14.83 12.44 -12.94
C ASP A 181 -14.73 11.12 -12.15
N ARG A 182 -14.15 10.08 -12.76
CA ARG A 182 -13.99 8.77 -12.10
C ARG A 182 -12.86 8.77 -11.07
N ILE A 183 -11.81 9.54 -11.32
CA ILE A 183 -10.74 9.74 -10.34
C ILE A 183 -11.26 10.55 -9.15
N ILE A 184 -12.06 11.61 -9.39
CA ILE A 184 -12.71 12.38 -8.33
C ILE A 184 -13.64 11.49 -7.50
N ALA A 185 -14.44 10.62 -8.13
CA ALA A 185 -15.26 9.65 -7.40
C ALA A 185 -14.40 8.72 -6.52
N THR A 186 -13.24 8.29 -7.01
CA THR A 186 -12.29 7.47 -6.24
C THR A 186 -11.69 8.25 -5.07
N GLN A 187 -11.39 9.54 -5.25
CA GLN A 187 -10.91 10.43 -4.19
C GLN A 187 -11.97 10.65 -3.10
N VAL A 188 -13.23 10.84 -3.48
CA VAL A 188 -14.35 10.99 -2.53
C VAL A 188 -14.51 9.73 -1.68
N ILE A 189 -14.54 8.56 -2.30
CA ILE A 189 -14.65 7.27 -1.59
C ILE A 189 -13.48 7.08 -0.61
N GLN A 190 -12.27 7.43 -1.03
CA GLN A 190 -11.11 7.32 -0.14
C GLN A 190 -11.10 8.34 1.00
N SER A 191 -11.60 9.56 0.77
CA SER A 191 -11.79 10.54 1.84
C SER A 191 -12.77 10.02 2.90
N ASP A 192 -13.85 9.36 2.47
CA ASP A 192 -14.79 8.72 3.39
C ASP A 192 -14.14 7.53 4.13
N ASN A 193 -13.29 6.75 3.45
CA ASN A 193 -12.57 5.65 4.08
C ASN A 193 -11.59 6.12 5.16
N LEU A 194 -10.85 7.20 4.91
CA LEU A 194 -9.96 7.78 5.91
C LEU A 194 -10.72 8.20 7.17
N LYS A 195 -11.93 8.75 7.01
CA LYS A 195 -12.81 9.05 8.14
C LYS A 195 -13.19 7.78 8.91
N VAL A 196 -13.64 6.73 8.22
CA VAL A 196 -14.01 5.44 8.85
C VAL A 196 -12.83 4.84 9.62
N VAL A 197 -11.63 4.85 9.05
CA VAL A 197 -10.41 4.36 9.70
C VAL A 197 -10.07 5.22 10.92
N THR A 198 -10.15 6.55 10.80
CA THR A 198 -9.90 7.47 11.92
C THR A 198 -10.90 7.26 13.06
N ASP A 199 -12.18 7.08 12.74
CA ASP A 199 -13.23 6.77 13.71
C ASP A 199 -12.96 5.41 14.38
N ALA A 200 -12.47 4.42 13.63
CA ALA A 200 -12.08 3.11 14.14
C ALA A 200 -10.87 3.16 15.10
N VAL A 201 -9.87 3.96 14.75
CA VAL A 201 -8.72 4.24 15.63
C VAL A 201 -9.20 4.88 16.92
N LEU A 202 -10.03 5.93 16.83
CA LEU A 202 -10.53 6.65 17.99
C LEU A 202 -11.35 5.72 18.89
N GLN A 203 -12.27 4.93 18.32
CA GLN A 203 -13.07 3.98 19.09
C GLN A 203 -12.20 2.92 19.76
N THR A 204 -11.16 2.43 19.09
CA THR A 204 -10.21 1.45 19.66
C THR A 204 -9.40 2.05 20.80
N GLN A 205 -8.96 3.30 20.67
CA GLN A 205 -8.28 4.04 21.75
C GLN A 205 -9.21 4.25 22.94
N LEU A 206 -10.46 4.66 22.71
CA LEU A 206 -11.47 4.81 23.76
C LEU A 206 -11.71 3.48 24.49
N ASN A 207 -11.88 2.39 23.75
CA ASN A 207 -12.05 1.05 24.33
C ASN A 207 -10.83 0.64 25.17
N THR A 208 -9.62 0.98 24.73
CA THR A 208 -8.37 0.71 25.46
C THR A 208 -8.31 1.52 26.76
N ILE A 209 -8.62 2.82 26.72
CA ILE A 209 -8.63 3.68 27.90
C ILE A 209 -9.69 3.21 28.91
N LEU A 210 -10.89 2.90 28.43
CA LEU A 210 -12.01 2.47 29.27
C LEU A 210 -11.70 1.14 29.94
N LEU A 211 -11.03 0.23 29.22
CA LEU A 211 -10.55 -1.02 29.77
C LEU A 211 -9.43 -0.82 30.82
N ILE A 212 -8.43 0.02 30.54
CA ILE A 212 -7.38 0.37 31.51
C ILE A 212 -7.99 0.98 32.78
N ALA A 213 -8.99 1.84 32.64
CA ALA A 213 -9.72 2.42 33.77
C ALA A 213 -10.48 1.34 34.58
N LEU A 214 -11.04 0.32 33.92
CA LEU A 214 -11.74 -0.79 34.56
C LEU A 214 -10.81 -1.78 35.30
N LEU A 215 -9.55 -1.89 34.86
CA LEU A 215 -8.52 -2.74 35.47
C LEU A 215 -7.69 -2.03 36.55
N SER A 216 -7.72 -0.69 36.57
CA SER A 216 -7.06 0.15 37.58
C SER A 216 -7.97 0.58 38.72
N ALA A 217 -9.27 0.25 38.64
CA ALA A 217 -10.25 0.34 39.70
C ALA A 217 -10.34 -0.98 40.49
#